data_AF-A0A1Q7I3R6-F1
#
_entry.id   AF-A0A1Q7I3R6-F1
#
_cell.length_a   1.000
_cell.length_b   1.000
_cell.length_c   1.000
_cell.angle_alpha   90.00
_cell.angle_beta   90.00
_cell.angle_gamma   90.00
#
_symmetry.space_group_name_H-M   'P 1'
#
loop_
_entity.id
_entity.type
_entity.pdbx_description
1 polymer ?
#
loop_
_entity_poly.entity_id
_entity_poly.type
_entity_poly.pdbx_seq_one_letter_code
_entity_poly.pdbx_strand_id
1 'polypeptide(L)'
;MPGPSYILIHVFGTVRDELDREDKGKRSYSAWLREYVSEQPQRLTLIARLLDLLSENGWRQIGSPYDCDVMLQRDVSRTTAEEELRRAEIWDRIVGVASPDDDGHTVWTEHPEGRPAPRRRRRRVRRPPTREQGS
;
A
#
# COMPACT_ATOMS: atom_id res chain seq x y z
N MET A 1 -11.18 -1.14 -24.87
CA MET A 1 -9.77 -1.27 -24.44
C MET A 1 -9.79 -1.80 -23.02
N PRO A 2 -8.94 -2.77 -22.64
CA PRO A 2 -8.82 -3.15 -21.24
C PRO A 2 -8.38 -1.91 -20.44
N GLY A 3 -9.22 -1.47 -19.51
CA GLY A 3 -8.86 -0.44 -18.54
C GLY A 3 -7.80 -0.96 -17.57
N PRO A 4 -7.10 -0.07 -16.86
CA PRO A 4 -6.16 -0.49 -15.82
C PRO A 4 -6.88 -1.23 -14.69
N SER A 5 -6.20 -2.22 -14.12
CA SER A 5 -6.59 -2.89 -12.89
C SER A 5 -5.75 -2.39 -11.73
N TYR A 6 -6.34 -2.39 -10.53
CA TYR A 6 -5.68 -1.93 -9.33
C TYR A 6 -5.77 -2.93 -8.19
N ILE A 7 -4.78 -2.89 -7.30
CA ILE A 7 -4.80 -3.59 -6.00
C ILE A 7 -4.46 -2.56 -4.93
N LEU A 8 -5.30 -2.46 -3.92
CA LEU A 8 -5.04 -1.68 -2.73
C LEU A 8 -4.66 -2.63 -1.58
N ILE A 9 -3.51 -2.41 -0.94
CA ILE A 9 -3.04 -3.22 0.19
C ILE A 9 -3.07 -2.39 1.47
N HIS A 10 -3.81 -2.88 2.47
CA HIS A 10 -3.83 -2.30 3.80
C HIS A 10 -2.65 -2.79 4.64
N VAL A 11 -1.60 -1.97 4.69
CA VAL A 11 -0.36 -2.34 5.40
C VAL A 11 -0.62 -2.59 6.88
N PHE A 12 -1.47 -1.75 7.49
CA PHE A 12 -1.87 -1.85 8.90
C PHE A 12 -3.30 -2.39 9.11
N GLY A 13 -3.96 -2.91 8.07
CA GLY A 13 -5.35 -3.40 8.14
C GLY A 13 -6.37 -2.29 8.42
N THR A 14 -7.52 -2.67 9.01
CA THR A 14 -8.60 -1.76 9.44
C THR A 14 -8.26 -0.93 10.68
N VAL A 15 -7.08 -1.16 11.27
CA VAL A 15 -6.71 -0.57 12.56
C VAL A 15 -6.59 0.95 12.48
N ARG A 16 -6.26 1.51 11.30
CA ARG A 16 -6.36 2.95 11.07
C ARG A 16 -7.78 3.45 11.18
N ASP A 17 -8.73 2.78 10.54
CA ASP A 17 -10.15 3.17 10.59
C ASP A 17 -10.68 3.06 12.01
N GLU A 18 -10.20 2.09 12.79
CA GLU A 18 -10.51 1.96 14.22
C GLU A 18 -9.91 3.12 15.03
N LEU A 19 -8.64 3.48 14.79
CA LEU A 19 -7.98 4.60 15.46
C LEU A 19 -8.57 5.97 15.10
N ASP A 20 -8.96 6.18 13.84
CA ASP A 20 -9.61 7.40 13.38
C ASP A 20 -11.04 7.52 13.96
N ARG A 21 -11.72 6.40 14.25
CA ARG A 21 -13.05 6.37 14.91
C ARG A 21 -12.99 6.57 16.42
N GLU A 22 -11.94 6.13 17.10
CA GLU A 22 -11.87 6.16 18.56
C GLU A 22 -11.59 7.56 19.16
N ASP A 23 -11.31 8.58 18.34
CA ASP A 23 -11.00 9.97 18.77
C ASP A 23 -10.00 10.04 19.95
N LYS A 24 -9.09 9.05 20.02
CA LYS A 24 -7.96 9.04 20.96
C LYS A 24 -6.97 10.05 20.45
N GLY A 25 -7.24 11.32 20.78
CA GLY A 25 -6.50 12.49 20.29
C GLY A 25 -5.00 12.22 20.19
N LYS A 26 -4.41 12.64 19.06
CA LYS A 26 -3.04 12.56 18.49
C LYS A 26 -1.82 12.29 19.41
N ARG A 27 -1.92 11.65 20.57
CA ARG A 27 -0.79 11.07 21.32
C ARG A 27 -0.20 10.04 20.38
N SER A 28 0.99 10.40 19.92
CA SER A 28 1.37 10.36 18.52
C SER A 28 1.01 9.06 17.82
N TYR A 29 0.24 9.15 16.73
CA TYR A 29 0.08 8.11 15.72
C TYR A 29 1.42 7.40 15.42
N SER A 30 2.51 8.18 15.45
CA SER A 30 3.92 7.75 15.32
C SER A 30 4.45 6.85 16.45
N ALA A 31 4.02 7.00 17.69
CA ALA A 31 4.39 6.11 18.80
C ALA A 31 3.68 4.76 18.65
N TRP A 32 2.38 4.80 18.36
CA TRP A 32 1.60 3.59 18.11
C TRP A 32 2.10 2.80 16.89
N LEU A 33 2.39 3.49 15.77
CA LEU A 33 3.01 2.88 14.59
C LEU A 33 4.31 2.14 14.93
N ARG A 34 5.13 2.68 15.84
CA ARG A 34 6.37 2.03 16.27
C ARG A 34 6.10 0.76 17.09
N GLU A 35 5.10 0.80 17.96
CA GLU A 35 4.65 -0.34 18.75
C GLU A 35 4.08 -1.44 17.84
N TYR A 36 3.14 -1.10 16.94
CA TYR A 36 2.57 -2.05 15.97
C TYR A 36 3.65 -2.70 15.09
N VAL A 37 4.59 -1.91 14.56
CA VAL A 37 5.71 -2.44 13.75
C VAL A 37 6.56 -3.43 14.57
N SER A 38 6.75 -3.17 15.87
CA SER A 38 7.49 -4.07 16.76
C SER A 38 6.74 -5.37 17.07
N GLU A 39 5.41 -5.32 17.11
CA GLU A 39 4.55 -6.47 17.42
C GLU A 39 4.20 -7.33 16.19
N GLN A 40 4.22 -6.74 14.99
CA GLN A 40 3.80 -7.39 13.74
C GLN A 40 4.90 -7.48 12.66
N PRO A 41 6.16 -7.86 12.98
CA PRO A 41 7.24 -7.90 11.98
C PRO A 41 6.99 -8.95 10.87
N GLN A 42 6.25 -10.01 11.19
CA GLN A 42 5.92 -11.08 10.26
C GLN A 42 4.97 -10.60 9.16
N ARG A 43 3.92 -9.83 9.52
CA ARG A 43 2.98 -9.24 8.55
C ARG A 43 3.67 -8.30 7.58
N LEU A 44 4.52 -7.41 8.09
CA LEU A 44 5.26 -6.45 7.25
C LEU A 44 6.23 -7.17 6.30
N THR A 45 6.89 -8.22 6.78
CA THR A 45 7.75 -9.07 5.94
C THR A 45 6.96 -9.78 4.84
N LEU A 46 5.78 -10.31 5.15
CA LEU A 46 4.88 -10.93 4.17
C LEU A 46 4.44 -9.93 3.10
N ILE A 47 4.05 -8.73 3.50
CA ILE A 47 3.66 -7.66 2.58
C ILE A 47 4.85 -7.26 1.68
N ALA A 48 6.04 -7.08 2.25
CA ALA A 48 7.23 -6.74 1.46
C ALA A 48 7.53 -7.80 0.38
N ARG A 49 7.54 -9.09 0.76
CA ARG A 49 7.73 -10.20 -0.18
C ARG A 49 6.63 -10.26 -1.24
N LEU A 50 5.39 -9.98 -0.85
CA LEU A 50 4.27 -9.94 -1.77
C LEU A 50 4.42 -8.79 -2.79
N LEU A 51 4.87 -7.62 -2.36
CA LEU A 51 5.13 -6.48 -3.24
C LEU A 51 6.24 -6.79 -4.26
N ASP A 52 7.29 -7.49 -3.84
CA ASP A 52 8.36 -7.94 -4.74
C ASP A 52 7.79 -8.88 -5.82
N LEU A 53 7.03 -9.90 -5.42
CA LEU A 53 6.38 -10.83 -6.35
C LEU A 53 5.40 -10.12 -7.30
N LEU A 54 4.61 -9.18 -6.79
CA LEU A 54 3.69 -8.39 -7.61
C LEU A 54 4.45 -7.54 -8.63
N SER A 55 5.56 -6.93 -8.21
CA SER A 55 6.43 -6.16 -9.10
C SER A 55 7.05 -7.04 -10.20
N GLU A 56 7.49 -8.25 -9.87
CA GLU A 56 7.97 -9.24 -10.85
C GLU A 56 6.88 -9.63 -11.86
N ASN A 57 5.61 -9.65 -11.42
CA ASN A 57 4.44 -9.91 -12.25
C ASN A 57 3.88 -8.65 -12.95
N GLY A 58 4.67 -7.59 -13.04
CA GLY A 58 4.35 -6.39 -13.82
C GLY A 58 3.40 -5.41 -13.14
N TRP A 59 3.11 -5.57 -11.85
CA TRP A 59 2.36 -4.58 -11.07
C TRP A 59 3.26 -3.42 -10.68
N ARG A 60 2.78 -2.20 -10.92
CA ARG A 60 3.54 -0.98 -10.62
C ARG A 60 2.94 -0.28 -9.42
N GLN A 61 3.76 0.01 -8.41
CA GLN A 61 3.34 0.86 -7.30
C GLN A 61 3.06 2.28 -7.77
N ILE A 62 1.84 2.75 -7.52
CA ILE A 62 1.39 4.12 -7.78
C ILE A 62 1.22 4.89 -6.48
N GLY A 63 0.92 6.19 -6.56
CA GLY A 63 0.61 6.99 -5.38
C GLY A 63 -0.62 6.41 -4.69
N SER A 64 -0.46 6.00 -3.44
CA SER A 64 -1.61 5.56 -2.64
C SER A 64 -2.47 6.76 -2.26
N PRO A 65 -3.80 6.68 -2.38
CA PRO A 65 -4.71 7.69 -1.84
C PRO A 65 -4.65 7.78 -0.32
N TYR A 66 -4.29 6.69 0.36
CA TYR A 66 -4.22 6.62 1.81
C TYR A 66 -2.77 6.63 2.30
N ASP A 67 -2.46 7.50 3.28
CA ASP A 67 -1.10 7.72 3.81
C ASP A 67 -0.38 6.44 4.33
N CYS A 68 -1.09 5.32 4.46
CA CYS A 68 -0.57 4.07 5.01
C CYS A 68 -0.76 2.85 4.12
N ASP A 69 -1.42 3.00 2.97
CA ASP A 69 -1.68 1.88 2.06
C ASP A 69 -0.72 1.86 0.89
N VAL A 70 -0.68 0.73 0.20
CA VAL A 70 0.06 0.59 -1.05
C VAL A 70 -0.92 0.33 -2.17
N MET A 71 -0.91 1.20 -3.16
CA MET A 71 -1.70 1.05 -4.36
C MET A 71 -0.82 0.57 -5.51
N LEU A 72 -1.26 -0.48 -6.21
CA LEU A 72 -0.60 -1.06 -7.37
C LEU A 72 -1.51 -0.94 -8.58
N GLN A 73 -0.92 -0.72 -9.76
CA GLN A 73 -1.62 -0.65 -11.03
C GLN A 73 -0.99 -1.60 -12.04
N ARG A 74 -1.83 -2.21 -12.88
CA ARG A 74 -1.40 -2.92 -14.08
C ARG A 74 -2.38 -2.71 -15.23
N ASP A 75 -1.88 -2.54 -16.45
CA ASP A 75 -2.69 -2.18 -17.62
C ASP A 75 -3.28 -3.44 -18.30
N VAL A 76 -4.10 -4.17 -17.55
CA VAL A 76 -4.82 -5.38 -17.98
C VAL A 76 -6.22 -5.37 -17.40
N SER A 77 -7.15 -6.14 -17.99
CA SER A 77 -8.51 -6.26 -17.44
C SER A 77 -8.52 -6.95 -16.08
N ARG A 78 -9.52 -6.67 -15.23
CA ARG A 78 -9.69 -7.31 -13.91
C ARG A 78 -9.67 -8.84 -14.02
N THR A 79 -10.45 -9.39 -14.93
CA THR A 79 -10.52 -10.85 -15.15
C THR A 79 -9.16 -11.43 -15.47
N THR A 80 -8.41 -10.81 -16.39
CA THR A 80 -7.05 -11.24 -16.74
C THR A 80 -6.11 -11.12 -15.54
N ALA A 81 -6.18 -10.02 -14.80
CA ALA A 81 -5.37 -9.82 -13.60
C ALA A 81 -5.62 -10.92 -12.57
N GLU A 82 -6.87 -11.22 -12.24
CA GLU A 82 -7.18 -12.26 -11.26
C GLU A 82 -6.75 -13.65 -11.72
N GLU A 83 -6.97 -14.00 -12.99
CA GLU A 83 -6.50 -15.28 -13.55
C GLU A 83 -4.98 -15.42 -13.44
N GLU A 84 -4.24 -14.38 -13.78
CA GLU A 84 -2.78 -14.39 -13.72
C GLU A 84 -2.27 -14.47 -12.27
N LEU A 85 -2.90 -13.76 -11.34
CA LEU A 85 -2.58 -13.85 -9.91
C LEU A 85 -2.84 -15.26 -9.34
N ARG A 86 -3.90 -15.93 -9.81
CA ARG A 86 -4.19 -17.33 -9.46
C ARG A 86 -3.17 -18.27 -10.08
N ARG A 87 -2.82 -18.09 -11.36
CA ARG A 87 -1.78 -18.89 -12.04
C ARG A 87 -0.40 -18.73 -11.39
N ALA A 88 -0.11 -17.55 -10.84
CA ALA A 88 1.13 -17.27 -10.13
C ALA A 88 1.13 -17.80 -8.67
N GLU A 89 0.03 -18.39 -8.19
CA GLU A 89 -0.14 -18.87 -6.81
C GLU A 89 0.01 -17.75 -5.75
N ILE A 90 -0.32 -16.51 -6.12
CA ILE A 90 -0.21 -15.33 -5.24
C ILE A 90 -1.61 -14.90 -4.72
N TRP A 91 -2.69 -15.34 -5.37
CA TRP A 91 -4.07 -14.93 -5.08
C TRP A 91 -4.43 -14.97 -3.59
N ASP A 92 -4.26 -16.12 -2.93
CA ASP A 92 -4.66 -16.28 -1.52
C ASP A 92 -3.88 -15.37 -0.58
N ARG A 93 -2.62 -15.07 -0.92
CA ARG A 93 -1.77 -14.15 -0.15
C ARG A 93 -2.25 -12.71 -0.29
N ILE A 94 -2.72 -12.33 -1.47
CA ILE A 94 -3.25 -10.98 -1.73
C ILE A 94 -4.58 -10.81 -0.99
N VAL A 95 -5.49 -11.77 -1.08
CA VAL A 95 -6.80 -11.72 -0.41
C VAL A 95 -6.66 -11.48 1.10
N GLY A 96 -5.61 -12.01 1.74
CA GLY A 96 -5.37 -11.81 3.17
C GLY A 96 -4.90 -10.42 3.59
N VAL A 97 -4.47 -9.56 2.66
CA VAL A 97 -3.91 -8.23 2.97
C VAL A 97 -4.49 -7.08 2.14
N ALA A 98 -5.16 -7.40 1.04
CA ALA A 98 -5.75 -6.41 0.16
C ALA A 98 -7.08 -5.89 0.71
N SER A 99 -7.36 -4.64 0.35
CA SER A 99 -8.65 -4.00 0.56
C SER A 99 -9.62 -4.43 -0.54
N PRO A 100 -10.78 -5.03 -0.19
CA PRO A 100 -11.83 -5.24 -1.17
C PRO A 100 -12.42 -3.88 -1.61
N ASP A 101 -12.85 -3.79 -2.87
CA ASP A 101 -13.68 -2.67 -3.34
C ASP A 101 -15.11 -2.74 -2.78
N ASP A 102 -15.94 -1.77 -3.13
CA ASP A 102 -17.33 -1.68 -2.69
C ASP A 102 -18.17 -2.92 -3.10
N ASP A 103 -17.77 -3.63 -4.16
CA ASP A 103 -18.40 -4.85 -4.66
C ASP A 103 -17.76 -6.13 -4.09
N GLY A 104 -16.78 -6.00 -3.18
CA GLY A 104 -16.09 -7.12 -2.53
C GLY A 104 -14.93 -7.72 -3.33
N HIS A 105 -14.53 -7.10 -4.45
CA HIS A 105 -13.43 -7.58 -5.27
C HIS A 105 -12.07 -7.09 -4.77
N THR A 106 -11.10 -8.00 -4.77
CA THR A 106 -9.71 -7.68 -4.42
C THR A 106 -8.98 -6.88 -5.50
N VAL A 107 -9.37 -7.07 -6.76
CA VAL A 107 -8.82 -6.34 -7.91
C VAL A 107 -9.86 -5.35 -8.40
N TRP A 108 -9.50 -4.07 -8.37
CA TRP A 108 -10.42 -2.99 -8.68
C TRP A 108 -10.31 -2.63 -10.16
N THR A 109 -11.43 -2.30 -10.80
CA THR A 109 -11.45 -1.79 -12.19
C THR A 109 -11.20 -0.29 -12.28
N GLU A 110 -11.43 0.42 -11.19
CA GLU A 110 -11.27 1.88 -11.10
C GLU A 110 -10.42 2.25 -9.90
N HIS A 111 -9.79 3.43 -9.97
CA HIS A 111 -9.06 3.96 -8.83
C HIS A 111 -10.06 4.48 -7.78
N PRO A 112 -9.87 4.21 -6.47
CA PRO A 112 -10.79 4.62 -5.39
C PRO A 112 -11.15 6.11 -5.43
N GLU A 113 -10.17 6.97 -5.73
CA GLU A 113 -10.35 8.43 -5.82
C GLU A 113 -10.56 8.94 -7.27
N GLY A 114 -10.89 8.05 -8.21
CA GLY A 114 -11.12 8.38 -9.63
C GLY A 114 -9.87 8.73 -10.45
N ARG A 115 -8.78 9.24 -9.84
CA ARG A 115 -7.46 9.37 -10.47
C ARG A 115 -6.34 9.02 -9.49
N PRO A 116 -5.27 8.34 -9.94
CA PRO A 116 -4.08 8.14 -9.11
C PRO A 116 -3.55 9.46 -8.60
N ALA A 117 -3.37 9.58 -7.29
CA ALA A 117 -2.68 10.72 -6.71
C ALA A 117 -1.32 10.86 -7.41
N PRO A 118 -0.97 12.04 -7.96
CA PRO A 118 0.30 12.21 -8.65
C PRO A 118 1.44 11.91 -7.67
N ARG A 119 2.49 11.22 -8.16
CA ARG A 119 3.67 10.84 -7.35
C ARG A 119 4.06 11.98 -6.41
N ARG A 120 3.83 11.78 -5.10
CA ARG A 120 4.20 12.74 -4.05
C ARG A 120 5.70 12.98 -4.19
N ARG A 121 6.11 14.16 -4.71
CA ARG A 121 7.53 14.48 -4.89
C ARG A 121 8.21 14.27 -3.55
N ARG A 122 9.17 13.33 -3.47
CA ARG A 122 9.97 13.12 -2.26
C ARG A 122 10.53 14.48 -1.85
N ARG A 123 10.04 15.02 -0.73
CA ARG A 123 10.53 16.27 -0.16
C ARG A 123 12.02 16.03 0.08
N ARG A 124 12.91 16.68 -0.68
CA ARG A 124 14.35 16.56 -0.47
C ARG A 124 14.60 16.85 1.01
N VAL A 125 15.01 15.83 1.75
CA VAL A 125 15.50 16.00 3.12
C VAL A 125 16.69 16.92 2.99
N ARG A 126 16.54 18.18 3.43
CA ARG A 126 17.67 19.10 3.50
C ARG A 126 18.67 18.46 4.46
N ARG A 127 19.85 18.08 3.95
CA ARG A 127 20.94 17.66 4.82
C ARG A 127 21.16 18.77 5.86
N PRO A 128 21.27 18.45 7.15
CA PRO A 128 21.70 19.43 8.13
C PRO A 128 23.01 20.08 7.66
N PRO A 129 23.19 21.40 7.79
CA PRO A 129 24.44 22.04 7.40
C PRO A 129 25.58 21.41 8.21
N THR A 130 26.59 20.91 7.50
CA THR A 130 27.82 20.41 8.11
C THR A 130 28.47 21.59 8.84
N ARG A 131 28.65 21.48 10.16
CA ARG A 131 29.37 22.46 10.94
C ARG A 131 30.84 22.35 10.53
N GLU A 132 31.36 23.32 9.79
CA GLU A 132 32.81 23.43 9.59
C GLU A 132 33.45 23.57 10.98
N GLN A 133 34.22 22.56 11.38
CA GLN A 133 35.08 22.65 12.55
C GLN A 133 36.24 23.57 12.16
N GLY A 134 36.18 24.82 12.62
CA GLY A 134 37.35 25.68 12.63
C GLY A 134 38.39 25.14 13.61
N SER A 135 39.63 25.02 13.16
CA SER A 135 40.85 25.05 13.96
C SER A 135 41.92 25.74 13.14
#